data_AF-L8LRF2-F1
#
_entry.id   AF-L8LRF2-F1
#
_cell.length_a   1.000
_cell.length_b   1.000
_cell.length_c   1.000
_cell.angle_alpha   90.00
_cell.angle_beta   90.00
_cell.angle_gamma   90.00
#
_symmetry.space_group_name_H-M   'P 1'
#
loop_
_entity.id
_entity.type
_entity.pdbx_description
1 polymer ?
#
loop_
_entity_poly.entity_id
_entity_poly.type
_entity_poly.pdbx_seq_one_letter_code
_entity_poly.pdbx_strand_id
1 'polypeptide(L)'
;MRVFFTDFDSGTPSSFSGVVTIQNVEGYIGFGTGDNDFSGNFLRNTTVGNPASKTTLTLSGLPSHTSIDLNFLLAIIDSWDGSKDTSSAPDVFNVTINGNSIFSETFTNFNVLRTYNPPPGVFLAFGSLGFNGGWPDSAYNMGLDPTFDSIPHTSSQLTVEWFASGGGWEGGDNESWAIDNVEVILNGVSGLPIVSIADATVTEGNSGTRNASFLVTLSAPSNQPVTLTYSTVNGTGSNGAVSPSDFTGANNQTLTIAPSNLAGTINIPINGDTNVEADETFFVSLLNVSNAVLSDTTAIGTITNDDNEPTVSV
;
A
#
# COMPACT_ATOMS: atom_id res chain seq x y z
N MET A 1 -0.52 10.43 -0.03
CA MET A 1 0.10 9.26 0.64
C MET A 1 -0.65 8.02 0.22
N ARG A 2 -0.02 7.06 -0.46
CA ARG A 2 -0.66 5.79 -0.83
C ARG A 2 -0.95 4.97 0.41
N VAL A 3 -2.21 4.56 0.60
CA VAL A 3 -2.65 3.74 1.74
C VAL A 3 -3.13 2.36 1.34
N PHE A 4 -3.37 2.14 0.05
CA PHE A 4 -3.80 0.85 -0.47
C PHE A 4 -3.38 0.70 -1.92
N PHE A 5 -3.00 -0.52 -2.31
CA PHE A 5 -2.76 -0.93 -3.67
C PHE A 5 -3.00 -2.44 -3.80
N THR A 6 -3.64 -2.87 -4.89
CA THR A 6 -3.68 -4.28 -5.30
C THR A 6 -3.83 -4.39 -6.81
N ASP A 7 -3.10 -5.32 -7.39
CA ASP A 7 -3.13 -5.77 -8.79
C ASP A 7 -3.85 -7.13 -8.94
N PHE A 8 -4.45 -7.64 -7.86
CA PHE A 8 -5.12 -8.95 -7.77
C PHE A 8 -4.32 -10.21 -8.19
N ASP A 9 -3.05 -10.07 -8.60
CA ASP A 9 -2.18 -11.16 -9.05
C ASP A 9 -1.86 -12.17 -7.96
N SER A 10 -1.79 -11.70 -6.72
CA SER A 10 -1.61 -12.54 -5.53
C SER A 10 -2.94 -12.97 -4.89
N GLY A 11 -4.06 -12.75 -5.58
CA GLY A 11 -5.42 -12.99 -5.09
C GLY A 11 -6.05 -11.79 -4.39
N THR A 12 -7.29 -11.95 -3.94
CA THR A 12 -8.08 -10.85 -3.37
C THR A 12 -7.66 -10.51 -1.93
N PRO A 13 -7.26 -9.26 -1.64
CA PRO A 13 -6.96 -8.83 -0.27
C PRO A 13 -8.16 -8.96 0.67
N SER A 14 -7.91 -9.18 1.96
CA SER A 14 -8.98 -9.30 2.98
C SER A 14 -9.78 -8.02 3.22
N SER A 15 -9.30 -6.88 2.73
CA SER A 15 -10.03 -5.61 2.71
C SER A 15 -11.18 -5.60 1.69
N PHE A 16 -11.21 -6.54 0.75
CA PHE A 16 -12.30 -6.72 -0.20
C PHE A 16 -13.35 -7.72 0.33
N SER A 17 -14.62 -7.44 0.00
CA SER A 17 -15.78 -8.25 0.35
C SER A 17 -16.87 -8.12 -0.74
N GLY A 18 -17.95 -8.90 -0.61
CA GLY A 18 -18.99 -8.99 -1.63
C GLY A 18 -18.57 -9.94 -2.75
N VAL A 19 -18.63 -9.46 -4.00
CA VAL A 19 -18.14 -10.22 -5.17
C VAL A 19 -16.63 -10.03 -5.30
N VAL A 20 -15.88 -11.13 -5.21
CA VAL A 20 -14.41 -11.13 -5.09
C VAL A 20 -13.73 -12.17 -5.99
N THR A 21 -14.40 -12.57 -7.07
CA THR A 21 -13.90 -13.58 -8.00
C THR A 21 -12.76 -12.99 -8.84
N ILE A 22 -11.59 -13.60 -8.78
CA ILE A 22 -10.46 -13.25 -9.64
C ILE A 22 -10.50 -14.07 -10.93
N GLN A 23 -10.07 -13.46 -12.03
CA GLN A 23 -9.95 -14.13 -13.32
C GLN A 23 -8.74 -13.56 -14.09
N ASN A 24 -8.13 -14.37 -14.95
CA ASN A 24 -7.03 -13.92 -15.80
C ASN A 24 -7.48 -12.78 -16.70
N VAL A 25 -6.60 -11.81 -16.97
CA VAL A 25 -6.93 -10.62 -17.78
C VAL A 25 -7.17 -10.89 -19.26
N GLU A 26 -6.88 -12.10 -19.77
CA GLU A 26 -7.04 -12.50 -21.17
C GLU A 26 -6.40 -11.50 -22.16
N GLY A 27 -7.14 -11.01 -23.15
CA GLY A 27 -6.68 -10.06 -24.15
C GLY A 27 -6.54 -8.63 -23.66
N TYR A 28 -6.87 -8.33 -22.40
CA TYR A 28 -6.63 -7.01 -21.81
C TYR A 28 -5.15 -6.75 -21.51
N ILE A 29 -4.33 -7.81 -21.47
CA ILE A 29 -2.92 -7.73 -21.08
C ILE A 29 -2.15 -6.60 -21.78
N GLY A 30 -1.45 -5.78 -20.98
CA GLY A 30 -0.60 -4.70 -21.47
C GLY A 30 -1.32 -3.40 -21.83
N PHE A 31 -2.65 -3.33 -21.71
CA PHE A 31 -3.34 -2.04 -21.81
C PHE A 31 -3.19 -1.23 -20.53
N GLY A 32 -2.56 -0.06 -20.67
CA GLY A 32 -2.25 0.85 -19.56
C GLY A 32 -0.93 1.58 -19.81
N THR A 33 -0.31 2.08 -18.75
CA THR A 33 0.96 2.82 -18.85
C THR A 33 1.92 2.44 -17.73
N GLY A 34 3.15 2.06 -18.08
CA GLY A 34 4.16 1.67 -17.10
C GLY A 34 3.70 0.45 -16.31
N ASP A 35 3.87 0.50 -14.98
CA ASP A 35 3.44 -0.56 -14.06
C ASP A 35 1.93 -0.51 -13.74
N ASN A 36 1.18 0.41 -14.35
CA ASN A 36 -0.29 0.49 -14.25
C ASN A 36 -0.93 0.04 -15.57
N ASP A 37 -0.78 -1.25 -15.87
CA ASP A 37 -1.42 -1.95 -16.97
C ASP A 37 -2.15 -3.20 -16.49
N PHE A 38 -3.12 -3.67 -17.29
CA PHE A 38 -3.74 -4.95 -17.02
C PHE A 38 -2.69 -6.06 -17.15
N SER A 39 -2.49 -6.83 -16.09
CA SER A 39 -1.57 -7.95 -16.09
C SER A 39 -2.08 -9.07 -15.18
N GLY A 40 -1.60 -10.31 -15.41
CA GLY A 40 -1.97 -11.48 -14.63
C GLY A 40 -3.48 -11.70 -14.41
N ASN A 41 -4.05 -11.26 -13.29
CA ASN A 41 -5.46 -11.39 -12.94
C ASN A 41 -6.12 -10.06 -12.56
N PHE A 42 -7.41 -9.92 -12.83
CA PHE A 42 -8.24 -8.85 -12.28
C PHE A 42 -9.35 -9.41 -11.38
N LEU A 43 -10.12 -8.52 -10.73
CA LEU A 43 -11.34 -8.88 -10.01
C LEU A 43 -12.57 -8.65 -10.89
N ARG A 44 -13.27 -9.72 -11.28
CA ARG A 44 -14.45 -9.69 -12.17
C ARG A 44 -15.75 -9.86 -11.39
N ASN A 45 -16.78 -9.12 -11.80
CA ASN A 45 -18.13 -9.24 -11.29
C ASN A 45 -19.10 -9.58 -12.44
N THR A 46 -19.73 -10.75 -12.32
CA THR A 46 -20.72 -11.30 -13.26
C THR A 46 -22.10 -11.41 -12.62
N THR A 47 -22.33 -10.78 -11.48
CA THR A 47 -23.56 -11.01 -10.72
C THR A 47 -24.78 -10.37 -11.38
N VAL A 48 -25.87 -11.13 -11.39
CA VAL A 48 -27.17 -10.67 -11.88
C VAL A 48 -27.89 -9.80 -10.85
N GLY A 49 -28.91 -9.06 -11.29
CA GLY A 49 -29.80 -8.26 -10.42
C GLY A 49 -29.68 -6.76 -10.65
N ASN A 50 -30.69 -6.00 -10.23
CA ASN A 50 -30.73 -4.55 -10.42
C ASN A 50 -31.07 -3.82 -9.10
N PRO A 51 -30.07 -3.26 -8.38
CA PRO A 51 -28.64 -3.31 -8.71
C PRO A 51 -28.03 -4.71 -8.50
N ALA A 52 -26.92 -4.98 -9.19
CA ALA A 52 -26.14 -6.19 -9.03
C ALA A 52 -25.47 -6.26 -7.65
N SER A 53 -24.95 -7.43 -7.28
CA SER A 53 -24.16 -7.54 -6.04
C SER A 53 -22.86 -6.76 -6.17
N LYS A 54 -22.46 -6.09 -5.10
CA LYS A 54 -21.33 -5.17 -5.11
C LYS A 54 -20.00 -5.88 -4.88
N THR A 55 -18.94 -5.33 -5.45
CA THR A 55 -17.56 -5.53 -4.97
C THR A 55 -17.24 -4.37 -4.05
N THR A 56 -16.77 -4.65 -2.83
CA THR A 56 -16.59 -3.63 -1.79
C THR A 56 -15.19 -3.67 -1.21
N LEU A 57 -14.46 -2.56 -1.31
CA LEU A 57 -13.22 -2.31 -0.56
C LEU A 57 -13.55 -1.58 0.74
N THR A 58 -13.07 -2.06 1.88
CA THR A 58 -13.14 -1.35 3.16
C THR A 58 -11.74 -1.16 3.74
N LEU A 59 -11.36 0.10 3.95
CA LEU A 59 -10.17 0.50 4.68
C LEU A 59 -10.57 1.12 6.01
N SER A 60 -9.82 0.82 7.06
CA SER A 60 -10.03 1.37 8.40
C SER A 60 -8.71 1.90 8.95
N GLY A 61 -8.77 2.74 9.98
CA GLY A 61 -7.59 3.32 10.59
C GLY A 61 -6.82 4.30 9.68
N LEU A 62 -7.50 4.96 8.74
CA LEU A 62 -6.88 5.99 7.92
C LEU A 62 -6.46 7.18 8.81
N PRO A 63 -5.25 7.76 8.60
CA PRO A 63 -4.84 8.97 9.32
C PRO A 63 -5.71 10.16 8.96
N SER A 64 -5.59 11.28 9.69
CA SER A 64 -6.31 12.50 9.34
C SER A 64 -5.91 12.97 7.94
N HIS A 65 -6.89 13.29 7.10
CA HIS A 65 -6.71 13.73 5.73
C HIS A 65 -7.91 14.59 5.29
N THR A 66 -7.84 15.14 4.08
CA THR A 66 -8.84 16.07 3.53
C THR A 66 -9.62 15.52 2.34
N SER A 67 -9.00 14.63 1.57
CA SER A 67 -9.60 13.97 0.41
C SER A 67 -8.86 12.69 0.07
N ILE A 68 -9.41 11.92 -0.88
CA ILE A 68 -8.74 10.79 -1.49
C ILE A 68 -8.67 10.92 -3.01
N ASP A 69 -7.69 10.25 -3.61
CA ASP A 69 -7.73 9.86 -5.02
C ASP A 69 -7.97 8.35 -5.10
N LEU A 70 -8.79 7.92 -6.06
CA LEU A 70 -9.11 6.52 -6.31
C LEU A 70 -8.68 6.13 -7.73
N ASN A 71 -7.62 5.33 -7.85
CA ASN A 71 -7.15 4.86 -9.16
C ASN A 71 -7.54 3.40 -9.34
N PHE A 72 -7.98 3.04 -10.55
CA PHE A 72 -8.21 1.66 -10.96
C PHE A 72 -8.29 1.58 -12.49
N LEU A 73 -7.95 0.43 -13.04
CA LEU A 73 -8.28 0.07 -14.41
C LEU A 73 -9.67 -0.58 -14.42
N LEU A 74 -10.43 -0.35 -15.49
CA LEU A 74 -11.79 -0.85 -15.67
C LEU A 74 -11.90 -1.57 -17.01
N ALA A 75 -12.37 -2.81 -16.94
CA ALA A 75 -12.77 -3.62 -18.09
C ALA A 75 -14.29 -3.64 -18.18
N ILE A 76 -14.83 -3.27 -19.33
CA ILE A 76 -16.25 -3.38 -19.69
C ILE A 76 -16.37 -4.49 -20.72
N ILE A 77 -16.98 -5.60 -20.31
CA ILE A 77 -16.86 -6.89 -20.99
C ILE A 77 -18.19 -7.27 -21.66
N ASP A 78 -18.09 -7.80 -22.88
CA ASP A 78 -19.18 -8.30 -23.72
C ASP A 78 -20.26 -7.24 -24.08
N SER A 79 -21.55 -7.56 -24.09
CA SER A 79 -22.61 -6.73 -24.69
C SER A 79 -23.13 -5.60 -23.80
N TRP A 80 -22.24 -4.79 -23.22
CA TRP A 80 -22.67 -3.67 -22.37
C TRP A 80 -23.59 -2.69 -23.12
N ASP A 81 -24.87 -2.66 -22.71
CA ASP A 81 -25.95 -1.95 -23.38
C ASP A 81 -25.94 -0.46 -22.96
N GLY A 82 -25.83 0.42 -23.96
CA GLY A 82 -25.78 1.87 -23.76
C GLY A 82 -27.06 2.49 -23.19
N SER A 83 -27.16 3.82 -23.19
CA SER A 83 -28.29 4.53 -22.55
C SER A 83 -29.66 4.24 -23.16
N LYS A 84 -29.70 3.85 -24.45
CA LYS A 84 -30.92 3.53 -25.22
C LYS A 84 -30.61 2.58 -26.38
N ASP A 85 -29.76 1.59 -26.16
CA ASP A 85 -29.32 0.67 -27.21
C ASP A 85 -30.46 -0.25 -27.67
N THR A 86 -31.16 -0.87 -26.72
CA THR A 86 -32.19 -1.89 -26.97
C THR A 86 -33.29 -1.87 -25.89
N SER A 87 -34.21 -2.86 -25.90
CA SER A 87 -35.08 -3.12 -24.74
C SER A 87 -34.32 -3.57 -23.49
N SER A 88 -33.07 -3.97 -23.67
CA SER A 88 -32.11 -4.38 -22.65
C SER A 88 -31.14 -3.24 -22.29
N ALA A 89 -31.55 -1.98 -22.46
CA ALA A 89 -30.83 -0.81 -21.95
C ALA A 89 -31.56 -0.18 -20.75
N PRO A 90 -30.87 0.58 -19.87
CA PRO A 90 -29.43 0.83 -19.87
C PRO A 90 -28.66 -0.10 -18.93
N ASP A 91 -27.37 -0.29 -19.21
CA ASP A 91 -26.37 -0.82 -18.30
C ASP A 91 -25.51 0.30 -17.74
N VAL A 92 -25.56 0.45 -16.41
CA VAL A 92 -24.90 1.53 -15.68
C VAL A 92 -23.81 0.93 -14.79
N PHE A 93 -22.59 1.43 -14.91
CA PHE A 93 -21.52 1.16 -13.96
C PHE A 93 -21.51 2.24 -12.88
N ASN A 94 -21.49 1.82 -11.62
CA ASN A 94 -21.57 2.70 -10.47
C ASN A 94 -20.34 2.56 -9.59
N VAL A 95 -19.90 3.69 -9.05
CA VAL A 95 -18.94 3.76 -7.95
C VAL A 95 -19.51 4.62 -6.84
N THR A 96 -19.54 4.08 -5.63
CA THR A 96 -19.93 4.84 -4.44
C THR A 96 -18.82 4.87 -3.40
N ILE A 97 -18.70 5.99 -2.70
CA ILE A 97 -17.79 6.16 -1.56
C ILE A 97 -18.61 6.47 -0.32
N ASN A 98 -18.49 5.62 0.70
CA ASN A 98 -19.28 5.67 1.93
C ASN A 98 -20.80 5.79 1.65
N GLY A 99 -21.27 5.11 0.60
CA GLY A 99 -22.66 5.14 0.13
C GLY A 99 -23.05 6.35 -0.73
N ASN A 100 -22.17 7.34 -0.91
CA ASN A 100 -22.42 8.47 -1.82
C ASN A 100 -22.01 8.09 -3.25
N SER A 101 -22.87 8.33 -4.23
CA SER A 101 -22.54 8.12 -5.65
C SER A 101 -21.47 9.12 -6.10
N ILE A 102 -20.37 8.59 -6.60
CA ILE A 102 -19.26 9.34 -7.20
C ILE A 102 -19.31 9.24 -8.72
N PHE A 103 -19.67 8.06 -9.22
CA PHE A 103 -19.77 7.78 -10.63
C PHE A 103 -21.01 6.91 -10.88
N SER A 104 -21.77 7.23 -11.93
CA SER A 104 -22.94 6.47 -12.35
C SER A 104 -23.21 6.78 -13.81
N GLU A 105 -22.59 6.01 -14.69
CA GLU A 105 -22.63 6.27 -16.13
C GLU A 105 -22.85 4.97 -16.92
N THR A 106 -23.45 5.11 -18.09
CA THR A 106 -23.55 4.00 -19.05
C THR A 106 -22.32 3.98 -19.94
N PHE A 107 -21.79 2.79 -20.18
CA PHE A 107 -20.81 2.51 -21.23
C PHE A 107 -21.54 1.95 -22.46
N THR A 108 -20.82 1.68 -23.54
CA THR A 108 -21.38 0.88 -24.64
C THR A 108 -20.24 0.20 -25.39
N ASN A 109 -20.43 -1.08 -25.67
CA ASN A 109 -19.57 -1.81 -26.60
C ASN A 109 -20.17 -1.88 -28.02
N PHE A 110 -21.25 -1.15 -28.29
CA PHE A 110 -22.05 -1.25 -29.52
C PHE A 110 -22.06 0.00 -30.42
N ASN A 111 -21.18 0.97 -30.16
CA ASN A 111 -21.08 2.24 -30.90
C ASN A 111 -22.42 3.00 -31.01
N VAL A 112 -23.18 3.04 -29.90
CA VAL A 112 -24.45 3.76 -29.74
C VAL A 112 -24.37 4.84 -28.64
N LEU A 113 -25.52 5.32 -28.16
CA LEU A 113 -25.61 6.33 -27.10
C LEU A 113 -25.07 5.78 -25.77
N ARG A 114 -24.17 6.54 -25.16
CA ARG A 114 -23.65 6.37 -23.80
C ARG A 114 -23.65 7.72 -23.10
N THR A 115 -23.72 7.72 -21.77
CA THR A 115 -23.54 8.94 -20.98
C THR A 115 -22.06 9.22 -20.69
N TYR A 116 -21.24 8.17 -20.51
CA TYR A 116 -19.81 8.36 -20.25
C TYR A 116 -19.04 8.83 -21.48
N ASN A 117 -18.38 9.99 -21.37
CA ASN A 117 -17.44 10.48 -22.36
C ASN A 117 -16.04 10.60 -21.73
N PRO A 118 -15.18 9.58 -21.90
CA PRO A 118 -13.92 9.52 -21.19
C PRO A 118 -13.01 10.71 -21.55
N PRO A 119 -12.38 11.35 -20.55
CA PRO A 119 -11.31 12.31 -20.78
C PRO A 119 -10.15 11.73 -21.61
N PRO A 120 -9.31 12.57 -22.24
CA PRO A 120 -8.14 12.11 -22.98
C PRO A 120 -7.24 11.21 -22.12
N GLY A 121 -6.88 10.04 -22.65
CA GLY A 121 -6.02 9.07 -21.97
C GLY A 121 -6.77 8.05 -21.09
N VAL A 122 -8.03 8.31 -20.72
CA VAL A 122 -8.81 7.36 -19.92
C VAL A 122 -9.21 6.14 -20.75
N PHE A 123 -9.66 6.31 -21.99
CA PHE A 123 -9.97 5.19 -22.88
C PHE A 123 -8.68 4.54 -23.42
N LEU A 124 -8.52 3.23 -23.21
CA LEU A 124 -7.31 2.49 -23.57
C LEU A 124 -7.49 1.64 -24.82
N ALA A 125 -8.59 0.87 -24.90
CA ALA A 125 -8.79 -0.09 -25.97
C ALA A 125 -10.28 -0.40 -26.22
N PHE A 126 -10.55 -0.85 -27.44
CA PHE A 126 -11.82 -1.45 -27.84
C PHE A 126 -11.56 -2.56 -28.88
N GLY A 127 -12.15 -3.73 -28.67
CA GLY A 127 -11.96 -4.90 -29.54
C GLY A 127 -12.34 -6.19 -28.83
N SER A 128 -12.16 -7.34 -29.46
CA SER A 128 -12.38 -8.63 -28.77
C SER A 128 -11.20 -8.89 -27.84
N LEU A 129 -11.39 -8.71 -26.54
CA LEU A 129 -10.35 -8.82 -25.51
C LEU A 129 -10.55 -10.03 -24.59
N GLY A 130 -11.60 -10.83 -24.78
CA GLY A 130 -11.76 -12.09 -24.06
C GLY A 130 -13.21 -12.53 -23.89
N PHE A 131 -13.43 -13.45 -22.96
CA PHE A 131 -14.70 -13.83 -22.31
C PHE A 131 -15.87 -14.30 -23.20
N ASN A 132 -15.64 -14.46 -24.50
CA ASN A 132 -16.44 -15.26 -25.45
C ASN A 132 -17.94 -14.89 -25.54
N GLY A 133 -18.28 -13.61 -25.74
CA GLY A 133 -19.62 -13.19 -26.20
C GLY A 133 -19.75 -12.98 -27.71
N GLY A 134 -18.65 -12.98 -28.47
CA GLY A 134 -18.65 -12.53 -29.88
C GLY A 134 -18.86 -11.01 -30.03
N TRP A 135 -18.86 -10.31 -28.90
CA TRP A 135 -18.98 -8.87 -28.78
C TRP A 135 -17.61 -8.24 -28.46
N PRO A 136 -17.39 -6.98 -28.85
CA PRO A 136 -16.20 -6.27 -28.45
C PRO A 136 -16.29 -5.88 -26.97
N ASP A 137 -15.13 -5.67 -26.40
CA ASP A 137 -14.87 -5.23 -25.05
C ASP A 137 -14.29 -3.81 -25.07
N SER A 138 -14.22 -3.15 -23.90
CA SER A 138 -13.47 -1.91 -23.75
C SER A 138 -12.70 -1.82 -22.44
N ALA A 139 -11.58 -1.11 -22.48
CA ALA A 139 -10.65 -0.94 -21.37
C ALA A 139 -10.43 0.54 -21.07
N TYR A 140 -10.38 0.89 -19.77
CA TYR A 140 -10.23 2.25 -19.29
C TYR A 140 -9.23 2.36 -18.13
N ASN A 141 -8.48 3.45 -18.07
CA ASN A 141 -7.73 3.87 -16.90
C ASN A 141 -8.51 4.95 -16.14
N MET A 142 -9.33 4.53 -15.18
CA MET A 142 -10.22 5.44 -14.46
C MET A 142 -9.46 6.34 -13.48
N GLY A 143 -8.21 6.00 -13.12
CA GLY A 143 -7.33 6.89 -12.36
C GLY A 143 -6.85 8.13 -13.13
N LEU A 144 -7.15 8.24 -14.43
CA LEU A 144 -6.95 9.46 -15.21
C LEU A 144 -8.23 10.30 -15.36
N ASP A 145 -9.36 9.83 -14.82
CA ASP A 145 -10.61 10.60 -14.83
C ASP A 145 -10.67 11.52 -13.59
N PRO A 146 -10.76 12.86 -13.76
CA PRO A 146 -10.76 13.81 -12.65
C PRO A 146 -11.91 13.64 -11.66
N THR A 147 -12.95 12.89 -12.00
CA THR A 147 -14.04 12.53 -11.09
C THR A 147 -13.53 11.74 -9.89
N PHE A 148 -12.43 11.00 -10.05
CA PHE A 148 -11.82 10.21 -8.98
C PHE A 148 -10.66 10.91 -8.26
N ASP A 149 -10.37 12.15 -8.62
CA ASP A 149 -9.34 12.98 -7.99
C ASP A 149 -9.93 13.83 -6.85
N SER A 150 -9.20 13.88 -5.74
CA SER A 150 -9.45 14.78 -4.61
C SER A 150 -10.88 14.74 -4.08
N ILE A 151 -11.49 13.55 -4.07
CA ILE A 151 -12.83 13.31 -3.55
C ILE A 151 -12.85 13.68 -2.07
N PRO A 152 -13.70 14.64 -1.64
CA PRO A 152 -13.75 15.06 -0.24
C PRO A 152 -14.04 13.91 0.70
N HIS A 153 -13.11 13.66 1.62
CA HIS A 153 -13.20 12.55 2.58
C HIS A 153 -12.26 12.81 3.75
N THR A 154 -12.75 12.60 4.97
CA THR A 154 -11.98 12.85 6.21
C THR A 154 -12.12 11.73 7.24
N SER A 155 -12.96 10.73 6.95
CA SER A 155 -13.25 9.64 7.88
C SER A 155 -12.05 8.72 8.04
N SER A 156 -11.85 8.15 9.23
CA SER A 156 -10.84 7.11 9.45
C SER A 156 -11.21 5.77 8.80
N GLN A 157 -12.43 5.65 8.27
CA GLN A 157 -12.91 4.50 7.53
C GLN A 157 -13.38 4.94 6.14
N LEU A 158 -12.94 4.20 5.13
CA LEU A 158 -13.33 4.36 3.73
C LEU A 158 -13.97 3.06 3.25
N THR A 159 -15.14 3.17 2.63
CA THR A 159 -15.79 2.09 1.90
C THR A 159 -15.99 2.54 0.45
N VAL A 160 -15.38 1.80 -0.48
CA VAL A 160 -15.60 1.98 -1.92
C VAL A 160 -16.39 0.79 -2.42
N GLU A 161 -17.44 1.04 -3.19
CA GLU A 161 -18.25 -0.02 -3.79
C GLU A 161 -18.39 0.18 -5.29
N TRP A 162 -18.18 -0.89 -6.05
CA TRP A 162 -18.39 -0.95 -7.50
C TRP A 162 -19.51 -1.94 -7.80
N PHE A 163 -20.43 -1.55 -8.68
CA PHE A 163 -21.55 -2.41 -9.08
C PHE A 163 -22.21 -1.96 -10.38
N ALA A 164 -22.81 -2.93 -11.07
CA ALA A 164 -23.67 -2.67 -12.21
C ALA A 164 -25.14 -2.49 -11.78
N SER A 165 -25.90 -1.76 -12.57
CA SER A 165 -27.34 -1.57 -12.39
C SER A 165 -27.99 -1.15 -13.69
N GLY A 166 -29.31 -0.97 -13.66
CA GLY A 166 -30.08 -0.48 -14.80
C GLY A 166 -31.04 -1.52 -15.32
N GLY A 167 -32.07 -1.08 -16.04
CA GLY A 167 -33.13 -1.96 -16.53
C GLY A 167 -32.66 -2.99 -17.55
N GLY A 168 -31.49 -2.74 -18.14
CA GLY A 168 -30.83 -3.59 -19.11
C GLY A 168 -29.99 -4.71 -18.52
N TRP A 169 -29.49 -4.52 -17.30
CA TRP A 169 -28.43 -5.36 -16.77
C TRP A 169 -28.85 -6.83 -16.60
N GLU A 170 -28.22 -7.71 -17.39
CA GLU A 170 -28.44 -9.15 -17.31
C GLU A 170 -27.35 -9.85 -16.48
N GLY A 171 -26.09 -9.43 -16.62
CA GLY A 171 -24.95 -10.01 -15.93
C GLY A 171 -24.45 -11.32 -16.56
N GLY A 172 -23.63 -12.07 -15.82
CA GLY A 172 -23.14 -13.39 -16.25
C GLY A 172 -22.05 -13.32 -17.32
N ASP A 173 -22.15 -14.22 -18.30
CA ASP A 173 -21.29 -14.25 -19.49
C ASP A 173 -21.80 -13.33 -20.62
N ASN A 174 -22.93 -12.64 -20.39
CA ASN A 174 -23.52 -11.73 -21.39
C ASN A 174 -23.00 -10.30 -21.21
N GLU A 175 -23.03 -9.78 -19.98
CA GLU A 175 -22.39 -8.52 -19.62
C GLU A 175 -21.68 -8.65 -18.29
N SER A 176 -20.45 -8.17 -18.22
CA SER A 176 -19.68 -8.19 -16.99
C SER A 176 -18.68 -7.04 -16.96
N TRP A 177 -18.09 -6.83 -15.80
CA TRP A 177 -17.03 -5.85 -15.64
C TRP A 177 -15.95 -6.41 -14.73
N ALA A 178 -14.75 -5.86 -14.86
CA ALA A 178 -13.66 -6.15 -13.95
C ALA A 178 -12.88 -4.88 -13.60
N ILE A 179 -12.26 -4.90 -12.42
CA ILE A 179 -11.34 -3.87 -11.97
C ILE A 179 -9.96 -4.44 -11.69
N ASP A 180 -8.94 -3.65 -11.95
CA ASP A 180 -7.54 -4.00 -11.72
C ASP A 180 -6.76 -2.79 -11.20
N ASN A 181 -5.56 -3.01 -10.64
CA ASN A 181 -4.66 -1.98 -10.11
C ASN A 181 -5.36 -0.94 -9.22
N VAL A 182 -6.17 -1.40 -8.27
CA VAL A 182 -6.93 -0.53 -7.36
C VAL A 182 -5.98 0.12 -6.36
N GLU A 183 -5.89 1.44 -6.40
CA GLU A 183 -5.06 2.26 -5.51
C GLU A 183 -5.90 3.32 -4.79
N VAL A 184 -5.58 3.56 -3.52
CA VAL A 184 -6.13 4.70 -2.76
C VAL A 184 -4.99 5.57 -2.25
N ILE A 185 -5.06 6.85 -2.57
CA ILE A 185 -4.12 7.88 -2.10
C ILE A 185 -4.88 8.85 -1.20
N LEU A 186 -4.32 9.18 -0.03
CA LEU A 186 -4.84 10.23 0.84
C LEU A 186 -4.14 11.56 0.58
N ASN A 187 -4.92 12.64 0.55
CA ASN A 187 -4.45 14.01 0.33
C ASN A 187 -4.65 14.89 1.57
N GLY A 188 -3.71 15.82 1.79
CA GLY A 188 -3.71 16.66 2.99
C GLY A 188 -3.52 15.88 4.29
N VAL A 189 -2.71 14.81 4.25
CA VAL A 189 -2.46 13.96 5.42
C VAL A 189 -1.81 14.77 6.54
N SER A 190 -2.34 14.63 7.75
CA SER A 190 -1.86 15.30 8.95
C SER A 190 -2.02 14.40 10.18
N GLY A 191 -1.39 14.78 11.29
CA GLY A 191 -1.47 14.03 12.54
C GLY A 191 -0.82 12.64 12.52
N LEU A 192 0.11 12.38 11.58
CA LEU A 192 0.95 11.18 11.64
C LEU A 192 1.87 11.26 12.88
N PRO A 193 2.14 10.12 13.54
CA PRO A 193 3.04 10.12 14.69
C PRO A 193 4.47 10.44 14.26
N ILE A 194 5.21 11.04 15.20
CA ILE A 194 6.62 11.35 15.03
C ILE A 194 7.45 10.21 15.60
N VAL A 195 8.40 9.71 14.81
CA VAL A 195 9.39 8.70 15.19
C VAL A 195 10.64 9.36 15.75
N SER A 196 11.14 8.82 16.86
CA SER A 196 12.47 9.13 17.42
C SER A 196 13.16 7.85 17.89
N ILE A 197 14.49 7.86 17.95
CA ILE A 197 15.32 6.76 18.46
C ILE A 197 16.18 7.27 19.61
N ALA A 198 16.25 6.51 20.70
CA ALA A 198 17.10 6.84 21.84
C ALA A 198 18.48 6.19 21.71
N ASP A 199 19.51 6.90 22.18
CA ASP A 199 20.85 6.37 22.39
C ASP A 199 20.84 5.14 23.30
N ALA A 200 21.83 4.27 23.12
CA ALA A 200 21.98 3.05 23.91
C ALA A 200 23.41 2.93 24.43
N THR A 201 23.55 2.40 25.65
CA THR A 201 24.84 2.04 26.23
C THR A 201 24.81 0.58 26.66
N VAL A 202 25.89 -0.14 26.39
CA VAL A 202 26.04 -1.54 26.77
C VAL A 202 27.50 -1.84 27.10
N THR A 203 27.72 -2.71 28.07
CA THR A 203 29.05 -3.25 28.38
C THR A 203 29.30 -4.49 27.55
N GLU A 204 30.44 -4.56 26.85
CA GLU A 204 30.76 -5.63 25.89
C GLU A 204 30.81 -7.02 26.54
N GLY A 205 31.42 -7.12 27.72
CA GLY A 205 31.65 -8.38 28.43
C GLY A 205 32.78 -9.21 27.80
N ASN A 206 33.27 -10.22 28.51
CA ASN A 206 34.54 -10.83 28.12
C ASN A 206 34.49 -11.88 26.98
N SER A 207 33.29 -12.20 26.47
CA SER A 207 33.09 -13.19 25.40
C SER A 207 31.63 -13.20 24.89
N GLY A 208 31.43 -13.76 23.70
CA GLY A 208 30.09 -13.94 23.13
C GLY A 208 29.50 -12.63 22.63
N THR A 209 28.17 -12.50 22.68
CA THR A 209 27.48 -11.27 22.23
C THR A 209 26.45 -10.79 23.24
N ARG A 210 26.28 -9.46 23.30
CA ARG A 210 25.23 -8.77 24.09
C ARG A 210 24.57 -7.71 23.21
N ASN A 211 23.29 -7.41 23.43
CA ASN A 211 22.59 -6.45 22.58
C ASN A 211 22.67 -5.02 23.13
N ALA A 212 23.19 -4.10 22.33
CA ALA A 212 22.83 -2.69 22.45
C ALA A 212 21.37 -2.53 22.01
N SER A 213 20.49 -2.10 22.92
CA SER A 213 19.05 -2.02 22.70
C SER A 213 18.62 -0.58 22.51
N PHE A 214 18.34 -0.18 21.27
CA PHE A 214 17.88 1.17 20.93
C PHE A 214 16.36 1.22 20.92
N LEU A 215 15.80 2.10 21.75
CA LEU A 215 14.35 2.28 21.83
C LEU A 215 13.89 3.27 20.76
N VAL A 216 13.04 2.81 19.85
CA VAL A 216 12.35 3.65 18.87
C VAL A 216 10.96 3.95 19.40
N THR A 217 10.58 5.23 19.49
CA THR A 217 9.28 5.67 20.03
C THR A 217 8.46 6.48 19.03
N LEU A 218 7.14 6.41 19.18
CA LEU A 218 6.14 7.20 18.47
C LEU A 218 5.55 8.27 19.41
N SER A 219 5.36 9.49 18.91
CA SER A 219 4.71 10.56 19.69
C SER A 219 3.23 10.31 19.99
N ALA A 220 2.59 9.43 19.23
CA ALA A 220 1.21 9.00 19.36
C ALA A 220 1.06 7.59 18.75
N PRO A 221 0.05 6.79 19.16
CA PRO A 221 -0.20 5.51 18.52
C PRO A 221 -0.70 5.73 17.08
N SER A 222 -0.29 4.85 16.17
CA SER A 222 -0.85 4.76 14.81
C SER A 222 -1.89 3.64 14.75
N ASN A 223 -2.97 3.84 13.99
CA ASN A 223 -3.91 2.75 13.69
C ASN A 223 -3.41 1.82 12.56
N GLN A 224 -2.30 2.17 11.93
CA GLN A 224 -1.60 1.37 10.91
C GLN A 224 -0.22 0.95 11.42
N PRO A 225 0.34 -0.17 10.94
CA PRO A 225 1.72 -0.52 11.25
C PRO A 225 2.66 0.59 10.78
N VAL A 226 3.54 1.05 11.66
CA VAL A 226 4.63 1.97 11.30
C VAL A 226 5.83 1.12 10.95
N THR A 227 6.27 1.17 9.70
CA THR A 227 7.49 0.50 9.26
C THR A 227 8.58 1.51 8.97
N LEU A 228 9.82 1.14 9.27
CA LEU A 228 11.00 1.90 8.88
C LEU A 228 12.15 0.93 8.63
N THR A 229 13.19 1.42 7.98
CA THR A 229 14.45 0.70 7.81
C THR A 229 15.55 1.34 8.65
N TYR A 230 16.54 0.56 9.07
CA TYR A 230 17.69 1.04 9.82
C TYR A 230 19.00 0.42 9.34
N SER A 231 20.09 1.17 9.51
CA SER A 231 21.45 0.72 9.25
C SER A 231 22.40 1.22 10.32
N THR A 232 23.45 0.45 10.61
CA THR A 232 24.54 0.89 11.48
C THR A 232 25.62 1.59 10.69
N VAL A 233 26.27 2.58 11.29
CA VAL A 233 27.45 3.27 10.76
C VAL A 233 28.56 3.16 11.79
N ASN A 234 29.77 2.82 11.34
CA ASN A 234 30.94 2.76 12.22
C ASN A 234 31.19 4.10 12.91
N GLY A 235 31.79 4.03 14.10
CA GLY A 235 32.29 5.19 14.80
C GLY A 235 33.42 5.90 14.06
N THR A 236 33.82 7.04 14.61
CA THR A 236 34.92 7.85 14.05
C THR A 236 35.95 8.16 15.12
N GLY A 237 37.20 8.39 14.70
CA GLY A 237 38.30 8.70 15.61
C GLY A 237 38.88 7.45 16.28
N SER A 238 39.62 7.66 17.37
CA SER A 238 40.31 6.59 18.11
C SER A 238 39.38 5.74 19.00
N ASN A 239 38.13 6.18 19.18
CA ASN A 239 37.12 5.54 20.04
C ASN A 239 35.89 5.17 19.20
N GLY A 240 36.13 4.81 17.94
CA GLY A 240 35.08 4.50 16.98
C GLY A 240 34.97 3.00 16.82
N ALA A 241 33.88 2.43 17.31
CA ALA A 241 33.59 1.02 17.12
C ALA A 241 33.36 0.71 15.64
N VAL A 242 33.88 -0.41 15.16
CA VAL A 242 33.83 -0.87 13.78
C VAL A 242 33.21 -2.26 13.67
N SER A 243 32.35 -2.43 12.67
CA SER A 243 31.86 -3.77 12.32
C SER A 243 32.83 -4.48 11.38
N PRO A 244 33.10 -5.80 11.54
CA PRO A 244 32.45 -6.71 12.49
C PRO A 244 33.23 -7.00 13.78
N SER A 245 34.31 -6.26 14.11
CA SER A 245 35.10 -6.57 15.32
C SER A 245 34.29 -6.30 16.59
N ASP A 246 33.74 -5.10 16.72
CA ASP A 246 33.20 -4.64 18.01
C ASP A 246 31.67 -4.86 18.05
N PHE A 247 31.04 -4.86 16.88
CA PHE A 247 29.61 -5.16 16.74
C PHE A 247 29.25 -5.79 15.39
N THR A 248 28.12 -6.49 15.35
CA THR A 248 27.52 -7.00 14.11
C THR A 248 26.64 -5.93 13.47
N GLY A 249 27.07 -5.40 12.32
CA GLY A 249 26.38 -4.32 11.64
C GLY A 249 25.03 -4.73 11.02
N ALA A 250 24.12 -3.77 10.95
CA ALA A 250 22.86 -3.88 10.24
C ALA A 250 22.91 -3.05 8.95
N ASN A 251 22.38 -3.60 7.85
CA ASN A 251 22.23 -2.90 6.58
C ASN A 251 20.78 -3.04 6.10
N ASN A 252 20.09 -1.92 6.03
CA ASN A 252 18.72 -1.78 5.54
C ASN A 252 17.73 -2.80 6.15
N GLN A 253 17.86 -3.05 7.45
CA GLN A 253 16.99 -3.95 8.19
C GLN A 253 15.67 -3.25 8.55
N THR A 254 14.57 -3.98 8.64
CA THR A 254 13.25 -3.40 8.89
C THR A 254 12.86 -3.48 10.37
N LEU A 255 12.33 -2.39 10.92
CA LEU A 255 11.56 -2.38 12.16
C LEU A 255 10.09 -2.12 11.85
N THR A 256 9.21 -2.93 12.44
CA THR A 256 7.75 -2.72 12.39
C THR A 256 7.22 -2.49 13.80
N ILE A 257 6.63 -1.32 14.03
CA ILE A 257 5.84 -1.03 15.23
C ILE A 257 4.38 -1.35 14.88
N ALA A 258 3.82 -2.35 15.56
CA ALA A 258 2.45 -2.78 15.33
C ALA A 258 1.43 -1.66 15.61
N PRO A 259 0.23 -1.69 15.02
CA PRO A 259 -0.83 -0.73 15.33
C PRO A 259 -1.08 -0.61 16.84
N SER A 260 -1.42 0.60 17.27
CA SER A 260 -1.65 1.00 18.66
C SER A 260 -0.44 0.91 19.61
N ASN A 261 0.70 0.35 19.17
CA ASN A 261 1.93 0.39 19.96
C ASN A 261 2.61 1.75 19.83
N LEU A 262 3.34 2.14 20.89
CA LEU A 262 4.09 3.40 20.95
C LEU A 262 5.59 3.23 20.75
N ALA A 263 6.09 1.99 20.69
CA ALA A 263 7.52 1.75 20.60
C ALA A 263 7.87 0.41 19.95
N GLY A 264 9.09 0.35 19.44
CA GLY A 264 9.79 -0.86 19.02
C GLY A 264 11.25 -0.79 19.46
N THR A 265 11.98 -1.89 19.37
CA THR A 265 13.39 -1.95 19.78
C THR A 265 14.25 -2.48 18.65
N ILE A 266 15.34 -1.79 18.37
CA ILE A 266 16.41 -2.26 17.49
C ILE A 266 17.50 -2.84 18.39
N ASN A 267 17.90 -4.07 18.12
CA ASN A 267 18.97 -4.75 18.86
C ASN A 267 20.18 -4.92 17.95
N ILE A 268 21.31 -4.35 18.34
CA ILE A 268 22.59 -4.53 17.66
C ILE A 268 23.47 -5.43 18.53
N PRO A 269 23.89 -6.61 18.04
CA PRO A 269 24.82 -7.48 18.77
C PRO A 269 26.20 -6.83 18.88
N ILE A 270 26.68 -6.66 20.10
CA ILE A 270 28.02 -6.24 20.47
C ILE A 270 28.84 -7.47 20.79
N ASN A 271 30.05 -7.56 20.25
CA ASN A 271 30.96 -8.68 20.47
C ASN A 271 31.79 -8.40 21.71
N GLY A 272 31.84 -9.35 22.64
CA GLY A 272 32.70 -9.23 23.81
C GLY A 272 34.06 -9.87 23.60
N ASP A 273 35.12 -9.26 24.12
CA ASP A 273 36.48 -9.82 24.10
C ASP A 273 37.29 -9.54 25.39
N THR A 274 38.62 -9.58 25.36
CA THR A 274 39.45 -9.36 26.58
C THR A 274 40.54 -8.31 26.37
N ASN A 275 40.46 -7.56 25.29
CA ASN A 275 41.40 -6.51 24.95
C ASN A 275 41.07 -5.28 25.78
N VAL A 276 42.10 -4.58 26.26
CA VAL A 276 41.88 -3.33 27.00
C VAL A 276 41.72 -2.21 25.99
N GLU A 277 40.50 -1.71 25.89
CA GLU A 277 40.09 -0.66 24.94
C GLU A 277 39.51 0.55 25.69
N ALA A 278 39.30 1.66 24.97
CA ALA A 278 38.55 2.79 25.51
C ALA A 278 37.05 2.56 25.26
N ASP A 279 36.17 3.26 25.98
CA ASP A 279 34.75 3.27 25.60
C ASP A 279 34.60 3.80 24.16
N GLU A 280 33.88 3.05 23.34
CA GLU A 280 33.75 3.28 21.92
C GLU A 280 32.31 3.65 21.53
N THR A 281 32.17 4.28 20.36
CA THR A 281 30.86 4.66 19.84
C THR A 281 30.63 4.21 18.40
N PHE A 282 29.39 3.92 18.05
CA PHE A 282 28.89 3.72 16.68
C PHE A 282 27.52 4.39 16.54
N PHE A 283 26.95 4.40 15.34
CA PHE A 283 25.65 5.05 15.09
C PHE A 283 24.62 4.08 14.50
N VAL A 284 23.34 4.31 14.78
CA VAL A 284 22.20 3.69 14.11
C VAL A 284 21.39 4.77 13.41
N SER A 285 21.16 4.63 12.10
CA SER A 285 20.39 5.57 11.29
C SER A 285 19.06 4.99 10.83
N LEU A 286 17.97 5.77 10.96
CA LEU A 286 16.61 5.43 10.52
C LEU A 286 16.29 6.04 9.15
N LEU A 287 15.63 5.26 8.29
CA LEU A 287 15.32 5.60 6.89
C LEU A 287 13.96 5.01 6.48
N ASN A 288 13.39 5.50 5.37
CA ASN A 288 12.21 4.91 4.70
C ASN A 288 11.01 4.64 5.63
N VAL A 289 10.62 5.63 6.43
CA VAL A 289 9.46 5.50 7.33
C VAL A 289 8.14 5.49 6.55
N SER A 290 7.19 4.66 6.97
CA SER A 290 5.80 4.66 6.51
C SER A 290 4.84 4.91 7.68
N ASN A 291 3.69 5.53 7.41
CA ASN A 291 2.64 5.82 8.40
C ASN A 291 3.10 6.66 9.61
N ALA A 292 4.24 7.33 9.50
CA ALA A 292 4.83 8.21 10.51
C ALA A 292 5.79 9.21 9.85
N VAL A 293 6.31 10.15 10.63
CA VAL A 293 7.32 11.13 10.19
C VAL A 293 8.56 10.99 11.07
N LEU A 294 9.75 10.97 10.47
CA LEU A 294 11.00 10.96 11.22
C LEU A 294 11.30 12.36 11.79
N SER A 295 11.66 12.43 13.07
CA SER A 295 12.20 13.66 13.68
C SER A 295 13.64 13.46 14.14
N ASP A 296 13.91 12.39 14.89
CA ASP A 296 15.26 11.98 15.24
C ASP A 296 15.59 10.70 14.48
N THR A 297 16.57 10.78 13.60
CA THR A 297 16.95 9.72 12.68
C THR A 297 18.22 9.00 13.10
N THR A 298 18.92 9.44 14.14
CA THR A 298 20.25 8.89 14.45
C THR A 298 20.43 8.75 15.95
N ALA A 299 20.76 7.53 16.39
CA ALA A 299 21.17 7.27 17.76
C ALA A 299 22.64 6.88 17.83
N ILE A 300 23.26 7.22 18.95
CA ILE A 300 24.61 6.84 19.34
C ILE A 300 24.54 5.56 20.17
N GLY A 301 25.28 4.53 19.75
CA GLY A 301 25.57 3.35 20.55
C GLY A 301 26.90 3.54 21.25
N THR A 302 26.94 3.42 22.57
CA THR A 302 28.18 3.42 23.36
C THR A 302 28.47 2.01 23.86
N ILE A 303 29.66 1.50 23.56
CA ILE A 303 30.19 0.24 24.07
C ILE A 303 31.16 0.59 25.19
N THR A 304 30.85 0.21 26.43
CA THR A 304 31.74 0.45 27.57
C THR A 304 32.66 -0.74 27.78
N ASN A 305 33.95 -0.49 27.89
CA ASN A 305 34.96 -1.53 28.09
C ASN A 305 34.98 -1.98 29.56
N ASP A 306 34.89 -3.29 29.82
CA ASP A 306 35.03 -3.89 31.16
C ASP A 306 36.33 -4.66 31.39
N ASP A 307 37.25 -4.63 30.43
CA ASP A 307 38.56 -5.24 30.54
C ASP A 307 39.59 -4.35 31.22
N ASN A 308 40.48 -4.99 31.99
CA ASN A 308 41.52 -4.32 32.76
C ASN A 308 42.88 -4.91 32.44
N GLU A 309 43.93 -4.08 32.56
CA GLU A 309 45.29 -4.60 32.50
C GLU A 309 45.51 -5.68 33.58
N PRO A 310 46.27 -6.75 33.27
CA PRO A 310 46.59 -7.78 34.25
C PRO A 310 47.23 -7.15 35.49
N THR A 311 46.64 -7.37 36.66
CA THR A 311 47.26 -6.93 37.92
C THR A 311 48.47 -7.81 38.22
N VAL A 312 49.67 -7.23 38.21
CA VAL A 312 50.89 -7.91 38.66
C VAL A 312 51.02 -7.72 40.17
N SER A 313 50.79 -8.77 40.94
CA SER A 313 51.12 -8.82 42.37
C SER A 313 52.51 -9.44 42.58
N VAL A 314 53.38 -8.76 43.31
CA VAL A 314 54.72 -9.24 43.72
C VAL A 314 54.62 -9.98 45.05
#